data_AF-A0A7S3WRS7-F1
#
_entry.id   AF-A0A7S3WRS7-F1
#
_cell.length_a   1.000
_cell.length_b   1.000
_cell.length_c   1.000
_cell.angle_alpha   90.00
_cell.angle_beta   90.00
_cell.angle_gamma   90.00
#
_symmetry.space_group_name_H-M   'P 1'
#
loop_
_entity.id
_entity.type
_entity.pdbx_description
1 polymer ?
#
loop_
_entity_poly.entity_id
_entity_poly.type
_entity_poly.pdbx_seq_one_letter_code
_entity_poly.pdbx_strand_id
1 'polypeptide(L)'
;AGTGEEGCREAETSTPSSAARELINGWAYCAECILHGTPSGLDNAVSCEGGGMRLQRAGRESGAALRFEPIASLRPMTVLVTNTNVPRSTRRLVAKVRALRDAQPALTEALFGAVASVAEAFLAATASSEARLSAELPELVRINHGLLVSLGVSGAPLAAKDRPFPGCVHDTLYAPQAPPSRTSSPPPRNTASPQS
;
A
#
# COMPACT_ATOMS: atom_id res chain seq x y z
N ALA A 1 12.69 -34.73 41.41
CA ALA A 1 11.98 -33.60 40.79
C ALA A 1 12.96 -32.46 40.69
N GLY A 2 13.42 -32.17 39.47
CA GLY A 2 14.39 -31.11 39.19
C GLY A 2 14.19 -30.70 37.74
N THR A 3 13.13 -29.94 37.50
CA THR A 3 12.87 -29.33 36.20
C THR A 3 13.74 -28.09 36.10
N GLY A 4 14.86 -28.22 35.38
CA GLY A 4 15.61 -27.07 34.90
C GLY A 4 14.82 -26.42 33.79
N GLU A 5 14.09 -25.36 34.11
CA GLU A 5 13.57 -24.43 33.12
C GLU A 5 14.74 -23.53 32.69
N GLU A 6 15.40 -23.90 31.59
CA GLU A 6 16.26 -22.96 30.86
C GLU A 6 15.37 -21.91 30.21
N GLY A 7 15.15 -20.81 30.94
CA GLY A 7 14.54 -19.61 30.39
C GLY A 7 15.38 -19.10 29.22
N CYS A 8 14.80 -19.17 28.02
CA CYS A 8 15.34 -18.55 26.82
C CYS A 8 15.42 -17.04 27.10
N ARG A 9 16.61 -16.54 27.44
CA ARG A 9 16.86 -15.10 27.62
C ARG A 9 16.51 -14.42 26.31
N GLU A 10 15.51 -13.53 26.35
CA GLU A 10 15.24 -12.58 25.28
C GLU A 10 16.55 -11.82 25.02
N ALA A 11 17.20 -12.12 23.89
CA ALA A 11 18.39 -11.40 23.48
C ALA A 11 17.95 -9.95 23.22
N GLU A 12 18.50 -9.01 23.98
CA GLU A 12 18.39 -7.58 23.67
C GLU A 12 18.90 -7.39 22.23
N THR A 13 17.97 -7.23 21.29
CA THR A 13 18.30 -7.07 19.87
C THR A 13 18.84 -5.66 19.66
N SER A 14 20.11 -5.46 19.99
CA SER A 14 20.85 -4.28 19.56
C SER A 14 20.83 -4.21 18.04
N THR A 15 20.36 -3.09 17.49
CA THR A 15 20.42 -2.83 16.05
C THR A 15 21.89 -2.84 15.64
N PRO A 16 22.30 -3.68 14.67
CA PRO A 16 23.69 -3.73 14.22
C PRO A 16 24.15 -2.37 13.70
N SER A 17 25.45 -2.09 13.81
CA SER A 17 26.03 -0.84 13.31
C SER A 17 25.78 -0.67 11.81
N SER A 18 25.83 0.56 11.30
CA SER A 18 25.65 0.83 9.86
C SER A 18 26.61 0.03 9.00
N ALA A 19 27.89 -0.06 9.39
CA ALA A 19 28.90 -0.85 8.70
C ALA A 19 28.57 -2.36 8.71
N ALA A 20 28.03 -2.89 9.81
CA ALA A 20 27.60 -4.28 9.87
C ALA A 20 26.37 -4.53 8.98
N ARG A 21 25.41 -3.60 8.93
CA ARG A 21 24.23 -3.70 8.06
C ARG A 21 24.61 -3.66 6.58
N GLU A 22 25.56 -2.80 6.20
CA GLU A 22 26.09 -2.76 4.83
C GLU A 22 26.76 -4.08 4.44
N LEU A 23 27.56 -4.66 5.34
CA LEU A 23 28.20 -5.96 5.12
C LEU A 23 27.16 -7.09 4.96
N ILE A 24 26.16 -7.14 5.85
CA ILE A 24 25.07 -8.12 5.78
C ILE A 24 24.30 -7.96 4.47
N ASN A 25 23.98 -6.72 4.08
CA ASN A 25 23.29 -6.43 2.83
C ASN A 25 24.09 -6.90 1.61
N GLY A 26 25.41 -6.70 1.61
CA GLY A 26 26.29 -7.19 0.55
C GLY A 26 26.25 -8.72 0.40
N TRP A 27 26.32 -9.46 1.52
CA TRP A 27 26.21 -10.92 1.48
C TRP A 27 24.82 -11.42 1.09
N ALA A 28 23.76 -10.75 1.56
CA ALA A 28 22.39 -11.06 1.18
C ALA A 28 22.15 -10.84 -0.33
N TYR A 29 22.69 -9.75 -0.90
CA TYR A 29 22.66 -9.50 -2.33
C TYR A 29 23.38 -10.59 -3.14
N CYS A 30 24.56 -11.05 -2.68
CA CYS A 30 25.26 -12.16 -3.31
C CYS A 30 24.40 -13.44 -3.35
N ALA A 31 23.71 -13.76 -2.25
CA ALA A 31 22.82 -14.91 -2.19
C ALA A 31 21.63 -14.78 -3.16
N GLU A 32 21.01 -13.60 -3.25
CA GLU A 32 19.96 -13.33 -4.23
C GLU A 32 20.43 -13.47 -5.68
N CYS A 33 21.66 -13.03 -5.99
CA CYS A 33 22.24 -13.19 -7.33
C CYS A 33 22.36 -14.67 -7.72
N ILE A 34 22.74 -15.55 -6.78
CA ILE A 34 22.85 -16.98 -7.02
C ILE A 34 21.47 -17.61 -7.26
N LEU A 35 20.46 -17.23 -6.47
CA LEU A 35 19.12 -17.82 -6.52
C LEU A 35 18.26 -17.28 -7.67
N HIS A 36 18.39 -16.00 -8.00
CA HIS A 36 17.47 -15.27 -8.89
C HIS A 36 18.14 -14.68 -10.13
N GLY A 37 19.47 -14.76 -10.25
CA GLY A 37 20.25 -14.33 -11.41
C GLY A 37 20.44 -12.81 -11.47
N THR A 38 19.37 -12.04 -11.65
CA THR A 38 19.42 -10.58 -11.79
C THR A 38 18.49 -9.89 -10.78
N PRO A 39 18.81 -9.94 -9.48
CA PRO A 39 18.02 -9.26 -8.46
C PRO A 39 18.15 -7.74 -8.57
N SER A 40 17.13 -7.02 -8.10
CA SER A 40 17.15 -5.56 -8.04
C SER A 40 18.00 -5.03 -6.90
N GLY A 41 18.16 -5.78 -5.81
CA GLY A 41 18.75 -5.26 -4.58
C GLY A 41 17.73 -4.72 -3.58
N LEU A 42 16.43 -4.67 -3.93
CA LEU A 42 15.42 -4.09 -3.06
C LEU A 42 15.12 -4.96 -1.84
N ASP A 43 14.99 -6.28 -2.04
CA ASP A 43 14.53 -7.19 -0.99
C ASP A 43 15.55 -7.30 0.15
N ASN A 44 16.84 -7.50 -0.17
CA ASN A 44 17.93 -7.41 0.79
C ASN A 44 18.03 -6.04 1.47
N ALA A 45 17.95 -4.94 0.71
CA ALA A 45 18.05 -3.59 1.28
C ALA A 45 16.93 -3.32 2.28
N VAL A 46 15.67 -3.65 1.96
CA VAL A 46 14.54 -3.50 2.88
C VAL A 46 14.67 -4.42 4.09
N SER A 47 15.19 -5.64 3.92
CA SER A 47 15.38 -6.59 5.02
C SER A 47 16.48 -6.17 5.99
N CYS A 48 17.57 -5.57 5.49
CA CYS A 48 18.68 -5.11 6.32
C CYS A 48 18.42 -3.73 6.94
N GLU A 49 17.77 -2.84 6.18
CA GLU A 49 17.52 -1.47 6.62
C GLU A 49 16.24 -1.34 7.45
N GLY A 50 15.21 -2.13 7.16
CA GLY A 50 13.88 -1.95 7.71
C GLY A 50 13.20 -0.66 7.21
N GLY A 51 12.00 -0.41 7.71
CA GLY A 51 11.23 0.77 7.31
C GLY A 51 10.79 0.75 5.84
N GLY A 52 10.71 1.93 5.23
CA GLY A 52 10.34 2.11 3.82
C GLY A 52 11.52 2.51 2.97
N MET A 53 11.55 2.05 1.71
CA MET A 53 12.59 2.35 0.76
C MET A 53 11.97 2.87 -0.54
N ARG A 54 12.43 4.03 -1.03
CA ARG A 54 12.13 4.54 -2.36
C ARG A 54 13.13 3.95 -3.34
N LEU A 55 12.62 3.32 -4.39
CA LEU A 55 13.41 2.80 -5.50
C LEU A 55 13.16 3.64 -6.75
N GLN A 56 14.21 4.23 -7.30
CA GLN A 56 14.14 4.97 -8.55
C GLN A 56 15.30 4.60 -9.48
N ARG A 57 15.04 4.54 -10.78
CA ARG A 57 16.09 4.40 -11.77
C ARG A 57 16.65 5.80 -12.11
N ALA A 58 17.98 5.94 -12.08
CA ALA A 58 18.67 7.21 -12.29
C ALA A 58 18.53 7.80 -13.71
N GLY A 59 18.01 7.00 -14.65
CA GLY A 59 17.82 7.36 -16.05
C GLY A 59 16.74 6.50 -16.72
N ARG A 60 16.42 6.79 -17.98
CA ARG A 60 15.41 6.06 -18.77
C ARG A 60 16.02 4.94 -19.61
N GLU A 61 17.34 4.92 -19.73
CA GLU A 61 18.10 3.94 -20.46
C GLU A 61 18.09 2.55 -19.79
N SER A 62 18.13 1.52 -20.63
CA SER A 62 18.22 0.14 -20.16
C SER A 62 19.57 -0.09 -19.51
N GLY A 63 19.56 -0.39 -18.20
CA GLY A 63 20.78 -0.59 -17.41
C GLY A 63 21.19 0.61 -16.54
N ALA A 64 20.42 1.70 -16.52
CA ALA A 64 20.67 2.80 -15.61
C ALA A 64 20.66 2.33 -14.15
N ALA A 65 21.56 2.92 -13.35
CA ALA A 65 21.73 2.58 -11.95
C ALA A 65 20.41 2.76 -11.16
N LEU A 66 20.15 1.81 -10.26
CA LEU A 66 19.08 1.91 -9.29
C LEU A 66 19.55 2.75 -8.10
N ARG A 67 18.70 3.65 -7.63
CA ARG A 67 18.88 4.45 -6.42
C ARG A 67 17.88 3.98 -5.38
N PHE A 68 18.41 3.73 -4.18
CA PHE A 68 17.66 3.33 -3.00
C PHE A 68 17.76 4.46 -1.97
N GLU A 69 16.62 5.02 -1.58
CA GLU A 69 16.54 6.12 -0.61
C GLU A 69 15.61 5.72 0.54
N PRO A 70 16.10 5.63 1.78
CA PRO A 70 15.25 5.35 2.94
C PRO A 70 14.20 6.43 3.14
N ILE A 71 12.96 6.03 3.43
CA ILE A 71 11.85 6.94 3.73
C ILE A 71 11.85 7.20 5.25
N ALA A 72 12.70 8.13 5.69
CA ALA A 72 12.87 8.47 7.11
C ALA A 72 11.58 8.96 7.78
N SER A 73 10.64 9.52 7.01
CA SER A 73 9.34 10.00 7.49
C SER A 73 8.29 8.88 7.64
N LEU A 74 8.59 7.65 7.23
CA LEU A 74 7.63 6.55 7.31
C LEU A 74 7.48 6.11 8.77
N ARG A 75 6.25 6.24 9.27
CA ARG A 75 5.86 5.81 10.60
C ARG A 75 5.37 4.35 10.56
N PRO A 76 5.42 3.61 11.68
CA PRO A 76 4.83 2.28 11.75
C PRO A 76 3.34 2.30 11.35
N MET A 77 2.93 1.35 10.52
CA MET A 77 1.55 1.22 10.05
C MET A 77 1.05 -0.20 10.31
N THR A 78 -0.22 -0.33 10.64
CA THR A 78 -0.88 -1.64 10.73
C THR A 78 -1.47 -1.98 9.37
N VAL A 79 -1.00 -3.06 8.75
CA VAL A 79 -1.47 -3.53 7.43
C VAL A 79 -1.96 -4.96 7.51
N LEU A 80 -3.02 -5.27 6.75
CA LEU A 80 -3.49 -6.64 6.57
C LEU A 80 -2.93 -7.23 5.28
N VAL A 81 -1.98 -8.16 5.40
CA VAL A 81 -1.43 -8.88 4.26
C VAL A 81 -2.28 -10.12 3.99
N THR A 82 -2.93 -10.17 2.82
CA THR A 82 -3.76 -11.32 2.41
C THR A 82 -3.10 -12.10 1.28
N ASN A 83 -2.84 -13.39 1.50
CA ASN A 83 -2.43 -14.30 0.44
C ASN A 83 -3.66 -14.97 -0.20
N THR A 84 -3.84 -14.81 -1.51
CA THR A 84 -4.96 -15.41 -2.24
C THR A 84 -4.77 -16.89 -2.54
N ASN A 85 -3.56 -17.45 -2.35
CA ASN A 85 -3.18 -18.81 -2.71
C ASN A 85 -3.43 -19.17 -4.19
N VAL A 86 -3.53 -18.16 -5.07
CA VAL A 86 -3.66 -18.36 -6.52
C VAL A 86 -2.27 -18.32 -7.16
N PRO A 87 -1.80 -19.40 -7.82
CA PRO A 87 -0.48 -19.43 -8.42
C PRO A 87 -0.38 -18.40 -9.56
N ARG A 88 0.68 -17.60 -9.55
CA ARG A 88 0.97 -16.60 -10.58
C ARG A 88 2.43 -16.66 -10.98
N SER A 89 2.69 -16.55 -12.29
CA SER A 89 4.03 -16.45 -12.83
C SER A 89 4.38 -14.98 -13.06
N THR A 90 5.33 -14.45 -12.28
CA THR A 90 5.83 -13.06 -12.43
C THR A 90 6.34 -12.81 -13.84
N ARG A 91 7.05 -13.78 -14.43
CA ARG A 91 7.56 -13.69 -15.80
C ARG A 91 6.43 -13.47 -16.82
N ARG A 92 5.31 -14.19 -16.68
CA ARG A 92 4.16 -14.05 -17.59
C ARG A 92 3.48 -12.69 -17.46
N LEU A 93 3.35 -12.18 -16.24
CA LEU A 93 2.76 -10.85 -15.98
C LEU A 93 3.64 -9.74 -16.56
N VAL A 94 4.96 -9.80 -16.34
CA VAL A 94 5.91 -8.83 -16.90
C VAL A 94 5.92 -8.89 -18.43
N ALA A 95 5.88 -10.09 -19.02
CA ALA A 95 5.77 -10.24 -20.48
C ALA A 95 4.47 -9.64 -21.04
N LYS A 96 3.35 -9.77 -20.32
CA LYS A 96 2.07 -9.16 -20.70
C LYS A 96 2.14 -7.63 -20.67
N VAL A 97 2.72 -7.03 -19.64
CA VAL A 97 2.92 -5.57 -19.57
C VAL A 97 3.86 -5.09 -20.67
N ARG A 98 4.93 -5.85 -20.97
CA ARG A 98 5.82 -5.55 -22.09
C ARG A 98 5.08 -5.57 -23.42
N ALA A 99 4.28 -6.60 -23.69
CA ALA A 99 3.48 -6.68 -24.91
C ALA A 99 2.46 -5.53 -25.02
N LEU A 100 1.84 -5.13 -23.91
CA LEU A 100 0.93 -3.97 -23.87
C LEU A 100 1.67 -2.67 -24.20
N ARG A 101 2.84 -2.46 -23.61
CA ARG A 101 3.70 -1.29 -23.89
C ARG A 101 4.13 -1.26 -25.36
N ASP A 102 4.53 -2.40 -25.91
CA ASP A 102 5.00 -2.48 -27.30
C ASP A 102 3.84 -2.25 -28.29
N ALA A 103 2.61 -2.64 -27.94
CA ALA A 103 1.41 -2.40 -28.74
C ALA A 103 0.84 -0.97 -28.60
N GLN A 104 0.88 -0.40 -27.39
CA GLN A 104 0.33 0.92 -27.06
C GLN A 104 1.28 1.70 -26.14
N PRO A 105 2.39 2.22 -26.69
CA PRO A 105 3.44 2.85 -25.89
C PRO A 105 2.95 4.11 -25.19
N ALA A 106 2.31 5.04 -25.90
CA ALA A 106 1.85 6.30 -25.33
C ALA A 106 0.86 6.11 -24.16
N LEU A 107 -0.08 5.17 -24.30
CA LEU A 107 -1.04 4.87 -23.23
C LEU A 107 -0.36 4.23 -22.03
N THR A 108 0.55 3.27 -22.27
CA THR A 108 1.23 2.56 -21.20
C THR A 108 2.17 3.48 -20.42
N GLU A 109 2.87 4.39 -21.09
CA GLU A 109 3.69 5.42 -20.45
C GLU A 109 2.83 6.40 -19.62
N ALA A 110 1.62 6.76 -20.08
CA ALA A 110 0.70 7.57 -19.29
C ALA A 110 0.25 6.84 -18.00
N LEU A 111 -0.01 5.53 -18.09
CA LEU A 111 -0.32 4.70 -16.91
C LEU A 111 0.87 4.65 -15.93
N PHE A 112 2.09 4.46 -16.44
CA PHE A 112 3.29 4.52 -15.60
C PHE A 112 3.49 5.88 -14.94
N GLY A 113 3.21 6.97 -15.67
CA GLY A 113 3.21 8.32 -15.12
C GLY A 113 2.21 8.48 -13.97
N ALA A 114 0.99 7.97 -14.14
CA ALA A 114 -0.03 8.00 -13.08
C ALA A 114 0.39 7.19 -11.84
N VAL A 115 0.97 6.01 -12.02
CA VAL A 115 1.52 5.21 -10.90
C VAL A 115 2.63 5.98 -10.19
N ALA A 116 3.52 6.64 -10.93
CA ALA A 116 4.57 7.48 -10.35
C ALA A 116 3.96 8.65 -9.54
N SER A 117 2.93 9.32 -10.05
CA SER A 117 2.24 10.38 -9.31
C SER A 117 1.61 9.89 -7.99
N VAL A 118 1.07 8.67 -7.97
CA VAL A 118 0.54 8.07 -6.73
C VAL A 118 1.66 7.82 -5.72
N ALA A 119 2.82 7.32 -6.17
CA ALA A 119 3.98 7.12 -5.30
C ALA A 119 4.51 8.44 -4.72
N GLU A 120 4.59 9.50 -5.52
CA GLU A 120 5.00 10.84 -5.05
C GLU A 120 3.98 11.44 -4.08
N ALA A 121 2.67 11.25 -4.32
CA ALA A 121 1.63 11.67 -3.39
C ALA A 121 1.74 10.95 -2.04
N PHE A 122 2.03 9.64 -2.05
CA PHE A 122 2.31 8.88 -0.84
C PHE A 122 3.52 9.45 -0.08
N LEU A 123 4.64 9.72 -0.76
CA LEU A 123 5.84 10.31 -0.13
C LEU A 123 5.55 11.70 0.46
N ALA A 124 4.75 12.52 -0.22
CA ALA A 124 4.34 13.82 0.30
C ALA A 124 3.44 13.70 1.54
N ALA A 125 2.55 12.70 1.57
CA ALA A 125 1.69 12.42 2.72
C ALA A 125 2.49 11.93 3.93
N THR A 126 3.47 11.02 3.73
CA THR A 126 4.34 10.53 4.81
C THR A 126 5.20 11.66 5.40
N ALA A 127 5.70 12.59 4.57
CA ALA A 127 6.48 13.73 5.02
C ALA A 127 5.66 14.79 5.78
N SER A 128 4.33 14.77 5.68
CA SER A 128 3.45 15.80 6.22
C SER A 128 2.98 15.50 7.65
N SER A 129 2.14 14.48 7.81
CA SER A 129 1.66 14.04 9.14
C SER A 129 1.02 12.66 9.06
N GLU A 130 1.00 11.98 10.19
CA GLU A 130 0.33 10.68 10.33
C GLU A 130 -1.17 10.76 10.04
N ALA A 131 -1.84 11.83 10.48
CA ALA A 131 -3.26 12.06 10.22
C ALA A 131 -3.56 12.21 8.71
N ARG A 132 -2.72 12.97 7.99
CA ARG A 132 -2.85 13.14 6.54
C ARG A 132 -2.59 11.82 5.81
N LEU A 133 -1.53 11.10 6.18
CA LEU A 133 -1.24 9.80 5.60
C LEU A 133 -2.40 8.83 5.80
N SER A 134 -2.95 8.74 7.01
CA SER A 134 -4.10 7.87 7.30
C SER A 134 -5.34 8.25 6.50
N ALA A 135 -5.55 9.53 6.21
CA ALA A 135 -6.69 10.01 5.43
C ALA A 135 -6.53 9.75 3.91
N GLU A 136 -5.32 9.94 3.38
CA GLU A 136 -5.07 9.82 1.93
C GLU A 136 -4.73 8.39 1.48
N LEU A 137 -4.10 7.58 2.34
CA LEU A 137 -3.60 6.25 2.00
C LEU A 137 -4.67 5.31 1.39
N PRO A 138 -5.90 5.20 1.92
CA PRO A 138 -6.92 4.32 1.34
C PRO A 138 -7.22 4.65 -0.12
N GLU A 139 -7.31 5.95 -0.45
CA GLU A 139 -7.61 6.41 -1.79
C GLU A 139 -6.42 6.21 -2.73
N LEU A 140 -5.19 6.48 -2.27
CA LEU A 140 -3.97 6.20 -3.03
C LEU A 140 -3.83 4.72 -3.37
N VAL A 141 -4.12 3.83 -2.41
CA VAL A 141 -4.12 2.36 -2.61
C VAL A 141 -5.18 1.96 -3.63
N ARG A 142 -6.41 2.50 -3.52
CA ARG A 142 -7.51 2.23 -4.46
C ARG A 142 -7.16 2.65 -5.89
N ILE A 143 -6.60 3.85 -6.05
CA ILE A 143 -6.18 4.37 -7.36
C ILE A 143 -5.06 3.49 -7.94
N ASN A 144 -4.03 3.18 -7.17
CA ASN A 144 -2.94 2.33 -7.62
C ASN A 144 -3.45 0.94 -8.04
N HIS A 145 -4.40 0.38 -7.28
CA HIS A 145 -5.02 -0.89 -7.65
C HIS A 145 -5.72 -0.81 -9.01
N GLY A 146 -6.53 0.23 -9.25
CA GLY A 146 -7.21 0.46 -10.54
C GLY A 146 -6.24 0.63 -11.73
N LEU A 147 -5.10 1.29 -11.51
CA LEU A 147 -4.04 1.42 -12.52
C LEU A 147 -3.39 0.05 -12.84
N LEU A 148 -3.12 -0.77 -11.82
CA LEU A 148 -2.57 -2.13 -12.00
C LEU A 148 -3.56 -3.09 -12.66
N VAL A 149 -4.87 -2.93 -12.39
CA VAL A 149 -5.93 -3.63 -13.14
C VAL A 149 -5.90 -3.24 -14.61
N SER A 150 -5.76 -1.94 -14.91
CA SER A 150 -5.66 -1.44 -16.29
C SER A 150 -4.42 -1.96 -17.03
N LEU A 151 -3.29 -2.12 -16.33
CA LEU A 151 -2.08 -2.77 -16.87
C LEU A 151 -2.24 -4.30 -17.05
N GLY A 152 -3.35 -4.88 -16.60
CA GLY A 152 -3.68 -6.28 -16.79
C GLY A 152 -2.88 -7.24 -15.91
N VAL A 153 -2.28 -6.75 -14.81
CA VAL A 153 -1.50 -7.57 -13.86
C VAL A 153 -2.32 -8.08 -12.67
N SER A 154 -3.51 -7.51 -12.44
CA SER A 154 -4.48 -7.98 -11.45
C SER A 154 -5.45 -8.99 -12.07
N GLY A 155 -5.75 -10.08 -11.37
CA GLY A 155 -6.77 -11.08 -11.76
C GLY A 155 -8.07 -10.90 -10.99
N ALA A 156 -9.16 -11.54 -11.45
CA ALA A 156 -10.49 -11.52 -10.84
C ALA A 156 -10.57 -11.75 -9.30
N PRO A 157 -9.69 -12.55 -8.65
CA PRO A 157 -9.76 -12.75 -7.20
C PRO A 157 -9.46 -11.49 -6.37
N LEU A 158 -8.77 -10.50 -6.94
CA LEU A 158 -8.42 -9.25 -6.25
C LEU A 158 -9.50 -8.19 -6.46
N ALA A 159 -10.00 -8.04 -7.69
CA ALA A 159 -11.07 -7.09 -8.02
C ALA A 159 -12.43 -7.42 -7.38
N ALA A 160 -12.71 -8.71 -7.10
CA ALA A 160 -13.95 -9.13 -6.44
C ALA A 160 -13.99 -8.82 -4.92
N LYS A 161 -12.86 -8.42 -4.33
CA LYS A 161 -12.73 -8.09 -2.89
C LYS A 161 -12.91 -6.60 -2.58
N ASP A 162 -13.12 -5.76 -3.59
CA ASP A 162 -13.45 -4.33 -3.43
C ASP A 162 -14.90 -4.09 -2.93
N ARG A 163 -15.63 -5.14 -2.51
CA ARG A 163 -16.87 -4.94 -1.76
C ARG A 163 -16.52 -4.54 -0.33
N PRO A 164 -17.13 -3.49 0.23
CA PRO A 164 -16.95 -3.15 1.64
C PRO A 164 -17.26 -4.38 2.48
N PHE A 165 -16.34 -4.75 3.37
CA PHE A 165 -16.56 -5.82 4.33
C PHE A 165 -17.84 -5.49 5.13
N PRO A 166 -18.86 -6.35 5.12
CA PRO A 166 -20.00 -6.18 6.00
C PRO A 166 -19.49 -6.42 7.44
N GLY A 167 -19.29 -5.36 8.21
CA GLY A 167 -18.92 -5.44 9.62
C GLY A 167 -17.69 -4.64 10.06
N CYS A 168 -17.10 -3.76 9.23
CA CYS A 168 -16.07 -2.83 9.71
C CYS A 168 -16.73 -1.72 10.54
N VAL A 169 -16.91 -1.99 11.84
CA VAL A 169 -17.31 -1.04 12.87
C VAL A 169 -16.24 0.03 13.05
N HIS A 170 -16.35 1.11 12.28
CA HIS A 170 -15.66 2.37 12.58
C HIS A 170 -16.64 3.48 13.02
N ASP A 171 -17.84 3.11 13.46
CA ASP A 171 -18.90 4.03 13.89
C ASP A 171 -18.88 4.42 15.38
N THR A 172 -17.84 4.09 16.14
CA THR A 172 -17.83 4.30 17.61
C THR A 172 -16.84 5.34 18.14
N LEU A 173 -16.35 6.26 17.31
CA LEU A 173 -15.60 7.42 17.79
C LEU A 173 -16.11 8.75 17.20
N TYR A 174 -17.43 8.91 17.04
CA TYR A 174 -18.02 10.25 16.91
C TYR A 174 -19.54 10.26 17.21
N ALA A 175 -19.93 10.40 18.47
CA ALA A 175 -21.22 11.01 18.87
C ALA A 175 -21.17 11.33 20.38
N PRO A 176 -21.74 12.44 20.87
CA PRO A 176 -23.16 12.75 20.65
C PRO A 176 -23.43 14.19 20.21
N GLN A 177 -24.15 14.37 19.10
CA GLN A 177 -24.95 15.58 18.91
C GLN A 177 -26.36 15.35 19.48
N ALA A 178 -26.84 16.37 20.19
CA ALA A 178 -28.09 16.41 20.95
C ALA A 178 -29.35 16.18 20.08
N PRO A 179 -30.45 15.67 20.67
CA PRO A 179 -31.66 15.33 19.92
C PRO A 179 -32.39 16.57 19.37
N PRO A 180 -33.01 16.48 18.17
CA PRO A 180 -33.75 17.60 17.60
C PRO A 180 -35.07 17.85 18.33
N SER A 181 -35.28 19.10 18.73
CA SER A 181 -36.53 19.63 19.28
C SER A 181 -37.67 19.49 18.28
N ARG A 182 -38.71 18.73 18.63
CA ARG A 182 -39.99 18.69 17.91
C ARG A 182 -40.73 20.01 18.13
N THR A 183 -40.98 20.78 17.08
CA THR A 183 -42.07 21.77 17.05
C THR A 183 -43.04 21.38 15.94
N SER A 184 -44.19 20.87 16.37
CA SER A 184 -45.35 20.58 15.52
C SER A 184 -46.18 21.85 15.35
N SER A 185 -46.19 22.43 14.15
CA SER A 185 -47.21 23.39 13.74
C SER A 185 -48.26 22.68 12.87
N PRO A 186 -49.57 22.75 13.20
CA PRO A 186 -50.61 22.13 12.40
C PRO A 186 -50.98 23.00 11.18
N PRO A 187 -51.42 22.39 10.06
CA PRO A 187 -51.87 23.14 8.87
C PRO A 187 -53.26 23.76 9.08
N PRO A 188 -53.58 24.89 8.43
CA PRO A 188 -54.90 25.53 8.55
C PRO A 188 -56.00 24.74 7.83
N ARG A 189 -57.16 24.65 8.50
CA ARG A 189 -58.43 24.12 7.95
C ARG A 189 -58.92 25.00 6.81
N ASN A 190 -59.15 24.42 5.64
CA ASN A 190 -59.96 25.04 4.61
C ASN A 190 -61.40 24.52 4.74
N THR A 191 -62.32 25.38 5.16
CA THR A 191 -63.75 25.13 5.25
C THR A 191 -64.37 25.29 3.87
N ALA A 192 -64.74 24.18 3.22
CA ALA A 192 -65.68 24.18 2.11
C ALA A 192 -66.97 23.49 2.58
N SER A 193 -68.03 24.29 2.70
CA SER A 193 -69.42 23.80 2.83
C SER A 193 -70.17 24.05 1.50
N PRO A 194 -71.27 23.33 1.24
CA PRO A 194 -71.63 22.89 -0.10
C PRO A 194 -72.76 23.70 -0.78
N GLN A 195 -72.76 23.60 -2.11
CA GLN A 195 -73.89 23.61 -3.08
C GLN A 195 -74.96 24.71 -3.04
N SER A 196 -75.10 25.39 -4.18
CA SER A 196 -76.36 25.49 -4.94
C SER A 196 -76.05 25.55 -6.43
#